data_AF-A0A2I1GY62-F1
#
_entry.id   AF-A0A2I1GY62-F1
#
_cell.length_a   1.000
_cell.length_b   1.000
_cell.length_c   1.000
_cell.angle_alpha   90.00
_cell.angle_beta   90.00
_cell.angle_gamma   90.00
#
_symmetry.space_group_name_H-M   'P 1'
#
loop_
_entity.id
_entity.type
_entity.pdbx_description
1 polymer ?
#
loop_
_entity_poly.entity_id
_entity_poly.type
_entity_poly.pdbx_seq_one_letter_code
_entity_poly.pdbx_strand_id
1 'polypeptide(L)'
;MISIKVHFEFFKSRSNSGKWEWTSLMGPDKKKGLQYFPIVDFILGKCGINIQKLWYDFYDLYLVLRRLNLTNSEIDNFENKVKQWVKLFCRPSQGQINSALQIPDLYRKENITSYMHVFSQHIPEFL
;
A
#
# COMPACT_ATOMS: atom_id res chain seq x y z
N MET A 1 21.69 1.79 2.94
CA MET A 1 20.40 1.99 3.61
C MET A 1 20.08 3.48 3.58
N ILE A 2 19.03 3.90 2.87
CA ILE A 2 18.63 5.31 2.80
C ILE A 2 18.00 5.69 4.14
N SER A 3 18.53 6.72 4.81
CA SER A 3 17.92 7.24 6.04
C SER A 3 16.74 8.14 5.68
N ILE A 4 15.53 7.69 5.99
CA ILE A 4 14.28 8.42 5.74
C ILE A 4 14.00 9.53 6.77
N LYS A 5 14.86 9.68 7.79
CA LYS A 5 14.72 10.64 8.91
C LYS A 5 13.33 10.60 9.58
N VAL A 6 12.74 9.40 9.65
CA VAL A 6 11.49 9.11 10.36
C VAL A 6 11.80 8.02 11.37
N HIS A 7 11.55 8.31 12.65
CA HIS A 7 11.68 7.30 13.71
C HIS A 7 10.38 6.50 13.79
N PHE A 8 10.44 5.22 13.44
CA PHE A 8 9.38 4.27 13.71
C PHE A 8 10.01 2.95 14.15
N GLU A 9 9.41 2.31 15.13
CA GLU A 9 9.85 1.02 15.62
C GLU A 9 8.66 0.12 15.90
N PHE A 10 8.88 -1.19 15.76
CA PHE A 10 8.01 -2.23 16.28
C PHE A 10 8.65 -2.78 17.55
N PHE A 11 7.93 -2.78 18.67
CA PHE A 11 8.44 -3.23 19.96
C PHE A 11 7.42 -4.12 20.66
N LYS A 12 7.90 -5.01 21.55
CA LYS A 12 7.01 -5.79 22.40
C LYS A 12 6.65 -4.99 23.64
N SER A 13 5.36 -4.76 23.83
CA SER A 13 4.82 -4.05 24.98
C SER A 13 5.09 -4.81 26.26
N ARG A 14 5.69 -4.13 27.24
CA ARG A 14 5.90 -4.69 28.59
C ARG A 14 4.59 -4.71 29.40
N SER A 15 3.63 -3.84 29.07
CA SER A 15 2.35 -3.71 29.75
C SER A 15 1.23 -4.55 29.12
N ASN A 16 1.27 -4.80 27.80
CA ASN A 16 0.25 -5.58 27.08
C ASN A 16 0.68 -7.04 26.83
N SER A 17 1.23 -7.71 27.84
CA SER A 17 1.56 -9.15 27.79
C SER A 17 2.48 -9.55 26.62
N GLY A 18 3.42 -8.68 26.21
CA GLY A 18 4.34 -8.96 25.12
C GLY A 18 3.76 -8.85 23.71
N LYS A 19 2.55 -8.28 23.55
CA LYS A 19 1.99 -7.95 22.23
C LYS A 19 2.91 -6.97 21.49
N TRP A 20 2.97 -7.13 20.17
CA TRP A 20 3.67 -6.18 19.31
C TRP A 20 2.89 -4.87 19.23
N GLU A 21 3.59 -3.78 19.54
CA GLU A 21 3.16 -2.40 19.37
C GLU A 21 4.09 -1.70 18.39
N TRP A 22 3.69 -0.53 17.90
CA TRP A 22 4.47 0.26 16.97
C TRP A 22 4.34 1.75 17.27
N THR A 23 5.36 2.53 16.92
CA THR A 23 5.28 3.99 16.96
C THR A 23 4.26 4.47 15.94
N SER A 24 3.28 5.27 16.38
CA SER A 24 2.35 5.93 15.46
C SER A 24 3.08 6.97 14.62
N LEU A 25 3.04 6.83 13.30
CA LEU A 25 3.50 7.87 12.38
C LEU A 25 2.44 8.97 12.31
N MET A 26 2.83 10.25 12.28
CA MET A 26 1.88 11.36 12.20
C MET A 26 2.11 12.22 10.96
N GLY A 27 1.01 12.66 10.34
CA GLY A 27 0.98 13.63 9.22
C GLY A 27 2.13 13.50 8.21
N PRO A 28 3.16 14.39 8.25
CA PRO A 28 4.30 14.36 7.34
C PRO A 28 5.08 13.04 7.33
N ASP A 29 5.22 12.38 8.48
CA ASP A 29 6.05 11.18 8.61
C ASP A 29 5.36 9.96 7.99
N LYS A 30 4.02 9.88 8.04
CA LYS A 30 3.25 8.89 7.27
C LYS A 30 3.55 9.00 5.77
N LYS A 31 3.62 10.24 5.24
CA LYS A 31 3.91 10.47 3.82
C LYS A 31 5.33 10.07 3.45
N LYS A 32 6.32 10.43 4.28
CA LYS A 32 7.71 10.02 4.07
C LYS A 32 7.88 8.50 4.09
N GLY A 33 7.21 7.82 5.03
CA GLY A 33 7.18 6.37 5.08
C GLY A 33 6.61 5.78 3.79
N LEU A 34 5.44 6.25 3.36
CA LEU A 34 4.81 5.77 2.13
C LEU A 34 5.68 5.97 0.87
N GLN A 35 6.40 7.09 0.81
CA GLN A 35 7.19 7.48 -0.37
C GLN A 35 8.58 6.86 -0.42
N TYR A 36 9.25 6.67 0.72
CA TYR A 36 10.68 6.37 0.76
C TYR A 36 11.06 5.11 1.52
N PHE A 37 10.11 4.42 2.18
CA PHE A 37 10.44 3.24 2.97
C PHE A 37 10.89 2.07 2.05
N PRO A 38 12.09 1.51 2.25
CA PRO A 38 12.66 0.52 1.33
C PRO A 38 12.19 -0.90 1.68
N ILE A 39 10.93 -1.23 1.34
CA ILE A 39 10.30 -2.51 1.71
C ILE A 39 11.12 -3.72 1.23
N VAL A 40 11.72 -3.65 0.03
CA VAL A 40 12.55 -4.74 -0.53
C VAL A 40 13.79 -5.07 0.29
N ASP A 41 14.27 -4.14 1.13
CA ASP A 41 15.40 -4.40 2.03
C ASP A 41 15.00 -5.30 3.21
N PHE A 42 13.70 -5.39 3.53
CA PHE A 42 13.16 -6.14 4.67
C PHE A 42 12.36 -7.37 4.26
N ILE A 43 11.66 -7.31 3.13
CA ILE A 43 10.86 -8.40 2.59
C ILE A 43 11.49 -8.84 1.28
N LEU A 44 12.21 -9.96 1.32
CA LEU A 44 12.93 -10.45 0.16
C LEU A 44 11.99 -11.06 -0.90
N GLY A 45 12.48 -11.07 -2.14
CA GLY A 45 11.83 -11.72 -3.27
C GLY A 45 10.65 -10.94 -3.83
N LYS A 46 9.84 -11.63 -4.65
CA LYS A 46 8.76 -11.00 -5.42
C LYS A 46 7.69 -10.38 -4.52
N CYS A 47 7.47 -10.91 -3.32
CA CYS A 47 6.52 -10.37 -2.35
C CYS A 47 6.86 -8.91 -1.99
N GLY A 48 8.08 -8.63 -1.52
CA GLY A 48 8.49 -7.27 -1.15
C GLY A 48 8.43 -6.28 -2.31
N ILE A 49 8.80 -6.72 -3.52
CA ILE A 49 8.69 -5.91 -4.74
C ILE A 49 7.23 -5.49 -4.98
N ASN A 50 6.27 -6.42 -4.82
CA ASN A 50 4.86 -6.10 -5.02
C ASN A 50 4.29 -5.21 -3.92
N ILE A 51 4.69 -5.40 -2.65
CA ILE A 51 4.26 -4.54 -1.54
C ILE A 51 4.83 -3.13 -1.74
N GLN A 52 6.09 -3.00 -2.15
CA GLN A 52 6.68 -1.70 -2.46
C GLN A 52 5.94 -1.01 -3.60
N LYS A 53 5.62 -1.76 -4.67
CA LYS A 53 4.79 -1.23 -5.75
C LYS A 53 3.43 -0.75 -5.26
N LEU A 54 2.75 -1.50 -4.38
CA LEU A 54 1.47 -1.07 -3.81
C LEU A 54 1.56 0.26 -3.06
N TRP A 55 2.64 0.47 -2.31
CA TRP A 55 2.86 1.70 -1.55
C TRP A 55 3.07 2.89 -2.50
N TYR A 56 3.88 2.71 -3.53
CA TYR A 56 4.12 3.75 -4.55
C TYR A 56 2.87 4.06 -5.37
N ASP A 57 2.16 3.03 -5.85
CA ASP A 57 0.92 3.21 -6.60
C ASP A 57 -0.13 3.95 -5.75
N PHE A 58 -0.23 3.64 -4.44
CA PHE A 58 -1.12 4.36 -3.53
C PHE A 58 -0.68 5.82 -3.32
N TYR A 59 0.62 6.08 -3.19
CA TYR A 59 1.15 7.44 -3.08
C TYR A 59 0.82 8.29 -4.31
N ASP A 60 0.99 7.74 -5.50
CA ASP A 60 0.66 8.43 -6.76
C ASP A 60 -0.84 8.76 -6.84
N LEU A 61 -1.71 7.81 -6.48
CA LEU A 61 -3.15 8.05 -6.39
C LEU A 61 -3.49 9.14 -5.36
N TYR A 62 -2.83 9.11 -4.20
CA TYR A 62 -2.99 10.14 -3.18
C TYR A 62 -2.58 11.53 -3.69
N LEU A 63 -1.49 11.64 -4.46
CA LEU A 63 -1.08 12.92 -5.05
C LEU A 63 -2.11 13.46 -6.03
N VAL A 64 -2.78 12.59 -6.82
CA VAL A 64 -3.87 13.01 -7.71
C VAL A 64 -5.03 13.62 -6.92
N LEU A 65 -5.45 13.00 -5.81
CA LEU A 65 -6.52 13.53 -4.94
C LEU A 65 -6.20 14.90 -4.34
N ARG A 66 -4.92 15.28 -4.27
CA ARG A 66 -4.48 16.56 -3.71
C ARG A 66 -4.46 17.68 -4.74
N ARG A 67 -4.71 17.39 -6.02
CA ARG A 67 -4.79 18.39 -7.09
C ARG A 67 -6.15 19.10 -7.02
N LEU A 68 -6.15 20.40 -7.27
CA LEU A 68 -7.36 21.23 -7.15
C LEU A 68 -8.29 21.11 -8.37
N ASN A 69 -7.73 20.89 -9.56
CA ASN A 69 -8.47 20.79 -10.81
C ASN A 69 -8.00 19.55 -11.56
N LEU A 70 -8.92 18.65 -11.85
CA LEU A 70 -8.69 17.47 -12.67
C LEU A 70 -9.54 17.58 -13.94
N THR A 71 -9.00 17.12 -15.05
CA THR A 71 -9.77 16.91 -16.27
C THR A 71 -10.53 15.59 -16.21
N ASN A 72 -11.61 15.44 -16.97
CA ASN A 72 -12.37 14.18 -17.04
C ASN A 72 -11.47 12.98 -17.40
N SER A 73 -10.51 13.17 -18.32
CA SER A 73 -9.56 12.12 -18.68
C SER A 73 -8.62 11.73 -17.51
N GLU A 74 -8.23 12.68 -16.66
CA GLU A 74 -7.45 12.39 -15.46
C GLU A 74 -8.29 11.65 -14.41
N ILE A 75 -9.59 11.96 -14.31
CA ILE A 75 -10.53 11.26 -13.42
C ILE A 75 -10.74 9.82 -13.91
N ASP A 76 -10.98 9.60 -15.20
CA ASP A 76 -11.10 8.25 -15.80
C ASP A 76 -9.82 7.43 -15.57
N ASN A 77 -8.65 8.06 -15.74
CA ASN A 77 -7.37 7.41 -15.48
C ASN A 77 -7.18 7.10 -13.98
N PHE A 78 -7.60 8.00 -13.09
CA PHE A 78 -7.58 7.77 -11.64
C PHE A 78 -8.45 6.57 -11.27
N GLU A 79 -9.69 6.51 -11.76
CA GLU A 79 -10.61 5.39 -11.53
C GLU A 79 -10.00 4.05 -11.99
N ASN A 80 -9.43 4.03 -13.19
CA ASN A 80 -8.75 2.85 -13.71
C ASN A 80 -7.57 2.44 -12.82
N LYS A 81 -6.73 3.39 -12.42
CA LYS A 81 -5.56 3.11 -11.57
C LYS A 81 -5.95 2.63 -10.18
N VAL A 82 -6.97 3.20 -9.54
CA VAL A 82 -7.40 2.73 -8.20
C VAL A 82 -8.01 1.33 -8.27
N LYS A 83 -8.74 1.00 -9.34
CA LYS A 83 -9.22 -0.37 -9.58
C LYS A 83 -8.06 -1.35 -9.79
N GLN A 84 -7.01 -0.97 -10.53
CA GLN A 84 -5.82 -1.79 -10.69
C GLN A 84 -5.03 -1.95 -9.39
N TRP A 85 -4.97 -0.90 -8.57
CA TRP A 85 -4.34 -0.95 -7.25
C TRP A 85 -5.04 -1.96 -6.32
N VAL A 86 -6.39 -1.95 -6.26
CA VAL A 86 -7.16 -2.95 -5.50
C VAL A 86 -6.96 -4.36 -6.07
N LYS A 87 -6.90 -4.52 -7.40
CA LYS A 87 -6.60 -5.82 -8.03
C LYS A 87 -5.20 -6.33 -7.66
N LEU A 88 -4.19 -5.46 -7.62
CA LEU A 88 -2.84 -5.81 -7.19
C LEU A 88 -2.82 -6.22 -5.71
N PHE A 89 -3.57 -5.52 -4.86
CA PHE A 89 -3.70 -5.84 -3.45
C PHE A 89 -4.26 -7.24 -3.23
N CYS A 90 -5.31 -7.60 -3.97
CA CYS A 90 -5.98 -8.91 -3.90
C CYS A 90 -5.41 -9.95 -4.89
N ARG A 91 -4.18 -9.78 -5.39
CA ARG A 91 -3.66 -10.65 -6.44
C ARG A 91 -3.52 -12.08 -5.91
N PRO A 92 -4.17 -13.08 -6.54
CA PRO A 92 -4.03 -14.48 -6.14
C PRO A 92 -2.61 -15.00 -6.45
N SER A 93 -2.26 -16.12 -5.85
CA SER A 93 -1.00 -16.80 -6.18
C SER A 93 -0.99 -17.18 -7.66
N GLN A 94 0.14 -16.96 -8.33
CA GLN A 94 0.32 -17.30 -9.73
C GLN A 94 1.36 -18.40 -9.88
N GLY A 95 1.19 -19.24 -10.90
CA GLY A 95 2.07 -20.39 -11.17
C GLY A 95 1.55 -21.69 -10.56
N GLN A 96 2.29 -22.76 -10.83
CA GLN A 96 1.95 -24.09 -10.34
C GLN A 96 2.22 -24.20 -8.84
N ILE A 97 1.29 -24.82 -8.11
CA ILE A 97 1.42 -25.09 -6.67
C ILE A 97 2.71 -25.89 -6.43
N ASN A 98 3.52 -25.48 -5.44
CA ASN A 98 4.81 -26.08 -5.07
C ASN A 98 5.93 -25.94 -6.12
N SER A 99 5.81 -25.00 -7.06
CA SER A 99 6.90 -24.65 -7.97
C SER A 99 7.78 -23.53 -7.40
N ALA A 100 9.09 -23.58 -7.66
CA ALA A 100 10.02 -22.48 -7.37
C ALA A 100 9.65 -21.17 -8.12
N LEU A 101 8.82 -21.26 -9.16
CA LEU A 101 8.31 -20.11 -9.92
C LEU A 101 6.98 -19.58 -9.39
N GLN A 102 6.44 -20.14 -8.29
CA GLN A 102 5.19 -19.68 -7.71
C GLN A 102 5.35 -18.26 -7.18
N ILE A 103 4.48 -17.36 -7.61
CA ILE A 103 4.36 -16.01 -7.05
C ILE A 103 3.27 -16.09 -5.98
N PRO A 104 3.60 -15.88 -4.69
CA PRO A 104 2.60 -15.90 -3.63
C PRO A 104 1.51 -14.85 -3.84
N ASP A 105 0.34 -15.13 -3.27
CA ASP A 105 -0.70 -14.12 -3.05
C ASP A 105 -0.17 -13.01 -2.13
N LEU A 106 -0.84 -11.85 -2.18
CA LEU A 106 -0.40 -10.68 -1.42
C LEU A 106 -1.29 -10.46 -0.19
N TYR A 107 -2.53 -10.05 -0.42
CA TYR A 107 -3.56 -9.93 0.60
C TYR A 107 -4.84 -10.59 0.11
N ARG A 108 -5.68 -11.03 1.07
CA ARG A 108 -6.97 -11.63 0.76
C ARG A 108 -8.04 -10.56 0.53
N LYS A 109 -9.13 -10.92 -0.14
CA LYS A 109 -10.25 -10.02 -0.38
C LYS A 109 -10.90 -9.55 0.92
N GLU A 110 -10.92 -10.41 1.93
CA GLU A 110 -11.41 -10.10 3.28
C GLU A 110 -10.59 -9.00 3.98
N ASN A 111 -9.38 -8.71 3.52
CA ASN A 111 -8.54 -7.63 4.05
C ASN A 111 -8.84 -6.27 3.40
N ILE A 112 -9.76 -6.19 2.44
CA ILE A 112 -10.22 -4.91 1.90
C ILE A 112 -10.97 -4.16 3.00
N THR A 113 -10.48 -2.98 3.35
CA THR A 113 -11.13 -2.11 4.33
C THR A 113 -12.25 -1.28 3.69
N SER A 114 -13.19 -0.77 4.49
CA SER A 114 -14.22 0.15 4.02
C SER A 114 -13.64 1.39 3.34
N TYR A 115 -12.48 1.89 3.80
CA TYR A 115 -11.79 3.02 3.15
C TYR A 115 -11.27 2.67 1.75
N MET A 116 -10.74 1.46 1.54
CA MET A 116 -10.31 1.03 0.20
C MET A 116 -11.50 0.85 -0.74
N HIS A 117 -12.62 0.33 -0.23
CA HIS A 117 -13.85 0.22 -1.00
C HIS A 117 -14.33 1.61 -1.46
N VAL A 118 -14.51 2.55 -0.53
CA VAL A 118 -14.91 3.93 -0.86
C VAL A 118 -13.92 4.59 -1.82
N PHE A 119 -12.62 4.43 -1.58
CA PHE A 119 -11.57 4.99 -2.41
C PHE A 119 -11.63 4.51 -3.87
N SER A 120 -12.00 3.25 -4.10
CA SER A 120 -12.04 2.67 -5.45
C SER A 120 -13.38 2.77 -6.15
N GLN A 121 -14.49 2.80 -5.41
CA GLN A 121 -15.85 2.74 -5.97
C GLN A 121 -16.56 4.09 -5.99
N HIS A 122 -16.21 5.02 -5.10
CA HIS A 122 -16.98 6.24 -4.91
C HIS A 122 -16.18 7.51 -5.15
N ILE A 123 -14.90 7.55 -4.74
CA ILE A 123 -14.10 8.76 -4.90
C ILE A 123 -14.04 9.29 -6.35
N PRO A 124 -13.96 8.47 -7.41
CA PRO A 124 -14.02 8.98 -8.78
C PRO A 124 -15.29 9.80 -9.10
N GLU A 125 -16.43 9.51 -8.47
CA GLU A 125 -17.69 10.25 -8.67
C GLU A 125 -17.70 11.62 -7.99
N PHE A 126 -16.77 11.85 -7.06
CA PHE A 126 -16.63 13.09 -6.28
C PHE A 126 -15.46 13.98 -6.73
N LEU A 127 -14.69 13.55 -7.74
CA LEU A 127 -13.58 14.31 -8.34
C LEU A 127 -14.06 15.13 -9.54
#